data_AF-A0A5B2U9A2-F1
#
_entry.id   AF-A0A5B2U9A2-F1
#
_cell.length_a   1.000
_cell.length_b   1.000
_cell.length_c   1.000
_cell.angle_alpha   90.00
_cell.angle_beta   90.00
_cell.angle_gamma   90.00
#
_symmetry.space_group_name_H-M   'P 1'
#
loop_
_entity.id
_entity.type
_entity.pdbx_description
1 polymer ?
#
loop_
_entity_poly.entity_id
_entity_poly.type
_entity_poly.pdbx_seq_one_letter_code
_entity_poly.pdbx_strand_id
1 'polypeptide(L)'
;MDNNINEELKTVEKTGDTLLVLHHETGTVGLVKGLGDNGEVNRISPEDLSRDEMLSIERNENSFTEFYSTFYHQLKEPSEFSFFKVTEYEAKQTALKLQKFMDESPNDVKQELKKYEISIDMVEAHRKAGDGKTAGNGEDAGNRYVYTAERMDWKMMEKLGLNKERLEELGALEPMLKGYKTPMQVPVRIELDNIGYD
;
A
#
# COMPACT_ATOMS: atom_id res chain seq x y z
N MET A 1 -38.59 4.73 -23.54
CA MET A 1 -38.83 3.38 -24.08
C MET A 1 -37.71 3.08 -25.06
N ASP A 2 -36.47 3.37 -24.66
CA ASP A 2 -35.62 2.58 -23.73
C ASP A 2 -35.02 1.42 -24.51
N ASN A 3 -33.76 1.56 -24.90
CA ASN A 3 -32.76 0.49 -25.04
C ASN A 3 -31.56 1.00 -25.86
N ASN A 4 -30.63 1.73 -25.23
CA ASN A 4 -29.20 1.54 -25.54
C ASN A 4 -28.28 2.16 -24.46
N ILE A 5 -28.44 1.75 -23.20
CA ILE A 5 -27.58 2.19 -22.07
C ILE A 5 -26.57 1.10 -21.66
N ASN A 6 -26.23 0.19 -22.58
CA ASN A 6 -25.41 -0.99 -22.24
C ASN A 6 -24.07 -1.05 -22.99
N GLU A 7 -23.66 0.04 -23.64
CA GLU A 7 -22.33 0.16 -24.29
C GLU A 7 -21.31 0.98 -23.48
N GLU A 8 -21.63 1.39 -22.24
CA GLU A 8 -20.71 2.11 -21.34
C GLU A 8 -20.15 1.24 -20.18
N LEU A 9 -20.29 -0.08 -20.29
CA LEU A 9 -19.58 -1.04 -19.43
C LEU A 9 -18.50 -1.80 -20.23
N LYS A 10 -17.76 -1.07 -21.07
CA LYS A 10 -16.45 -1.55 -21.50
C LYS A 10 -15.55 -1.57 -20.27
N THR A 11 -15.43 -2.77 -19.71
CA THR A 11 -14.20 -3.30 -19.11
C THR A 11 -13.54 -2.35 -18.12
N VAL A 12 -13.80 -2.58 -16.84
CA VAL A 12 -12.82 -2.30 -15.78
C VAL A 12 -11.57 -3.12 -16.13
N GLU A 13 -10.75 -2.58 -17.03
CA GLU A 13 -9.45 -3.12 -17.38
C GLU A 13 -8.67 -3.23 -16.08
N LYS A 14 -8.03 -4.37 -15.87
CA LYS A 14 -7.27 -4.70 -14.66
C LYS A 14 -6.31 -3.55 -14.35
N THR A 15 -6.68 -2.69 -13.40
CA THR A 15 -5.80 -1.61 -12.93
C THR A 15 -4.72 -2.26 -12.10
N GLY A 16 -3.48 -2.17 -12.59
CA GLY A 16 -2.30 -2.56 -11.86
C GLY A 16 -2.05 -1.65 -10.67
N ASP A 17 -0.96 -1.94 -9.98
CA ASP A 17 -0.38 -1.04 -8.99
C ASP A 17 0.78 -0.27 -9.61
N THR A 18 1.13 0.86 -9.03
CA THR A 18 2.30 1.67 -9.40
C THR A 18 2.95 2.23 -8.13
N LEU A 19 4.05 2.94 -8.30
CA LEU A 19 4.86 3.50 -7.22
C LEU A 19 4.89 5.01 -7.28
N LEU A 20 4.48 5.63 -6.18
CA LEU A 20 4.80 7.01 -5.89
C LEU A 20 6.14 7.10 -5.18
N VAL A 21 6.81 8.21 -5.38
CA VAL A 21 8.09 8.54 -4.77
C VAL A 21 8.04 9.97 -4.24
N LEU A 22 8.47 10.14 -2.99
CA LEU A 22 8.69 11.43 -2.34
C LEU A 22 10.19 11.62 -2.14
N HIS A 23 10.73 12.74 -2.62
CA HIS A 23 12.11 13.15 -2.36
C HIS A 23 12.18 13.96 -1.06
N HIS A 24 12.99 13.53 -0.09
CA HIS A 24 13.02 14.17 1.24
C HIS A 24 13.66 15.55 1.24
N GLU A 25 14.73 15.74 0.45
CA GLU A 25 15.41 17.04 0.33
C GLU A 25 14.53 18.07 -0.39
N THR A 26 14.03 17.74 -1.58
CA THR A 26 13.26 18.70 -2.40
C THR A 26 11.78 18.78 -2.03
N GLY A 27 11.24 17.81 -1.28
CA GLY A 27 9.82 17.73 -0.95
C GLY A 27 8.93 17.38 -2.15
N THR A 28 9.52 16.94 -3.27
CA THR A 28 8.78 16.69 -4.51
C THR A 28 8.18 15.28 -4.53
N VAL A 29 6.94 15.21 -5.00
CA VAL A 29 6.19 13.96 -5.19
C VAL A 29 6.07 13.68 -6.68
N GLY A 30 6.38 12.46 -7.09
CA GLY A 30 6.20 12.00 -8.46
C GLY A 30 5.86 10.52 -8.54
N LEU A 31 5.71 10.03 -9.76
CA LEU A 31 5.57 8.59 -10.04
C LEU A 31 6.90 8.03 -10.51
N VAL A 32 7.19 6.79 -10.12
CA VAL A 32 8.35 6.07 -10.60
C VAL A 32 8.11 5.66 -12.07
N LYS A 33 9.04 6.05 -12.95
CA LYS A 33 9.14 5.54 -14.32
C LYS A 33 10.00 4.28 -14.37
N GLY A 34 11.03 4.23 -13.52
CA GLY A 34 11.99 3.13 -13.44
C GLY A 34 13.28 3.59 -12.79
N LEU A 35 14.36 2.84 -13.03
CA LEU A 35 15.72 3.18 -12.61
C LEU A 35 16.59 3.48 -13.83
N GLY A 36 17.48 4.45 -13.70
CA GLY A 36 18.58 4.67 -14.64
C GLY A 36 19.67 3.61 -14.47
N ASP A 37 20.60 3.54 -15.44
CA ASP A 37 21.70 2.56 -15.45
C ASP A 37 22.63 2.65 -14.22
N ASN A 38 22.61 3.79 -13.51
CA ASN A 38 23.40 4.06 -12.32
C ASN A 38 22.61 3.92 -11.00
N GLY A 39 21.37 3.43 -11.05
CA GLY A 39 20.51 3.29 -9.87
C GLY A 39 19.80 4.56 -9.42
N GLU A 40 19.80 5.63 -10.24
CA GLU A 40 18.99 6.82 -10.01
C GLU A 40 17.51 6.56 -10.30
N VAL A 41 16.62 7.11 -9.46
CA VAL A 41 15.17 6.99 -9.67
C VAL A 41 14.73 7.94 -10.77
N ASN A 42 14.25 7.38 -11.88
CA ASN A 42 13.56 8.13 -12.92
C ASN A 42 12.12 8.38 -12.47
N ARG A 43 11.72 9.66 -12.43
CA ARG A 43 10.40 10.10 -11.95
C ARG A 43 9.66 10.85 -13.04
N ILE A 44 8.33 10.80 -12.99
CA ILE A 44 7.45 11.61 -13.83
C ILE A 44 6.68 12.56 -12.93
N SER A 45 6.63 13.82 -13.35
CA SER A 45 5.80 14.82 -12.68
C SER A 45 4.32 14.40 -12.76
N PRO A 46 3.54 14.56 -11.69
CA PRO A 46 2.12 14.24 -11.75
C PRO A 46 1.34 15.08 -12.76
N GLU A 47 1.85 16.26 -13.14
CA GLU A 47 1.27 17.12 -14.17
C GLU A 47 1.47 16.55 -15.57
N ASP A 48 2.68 16.04 -15.85
CA ASP A 48 3.10 15.47 -17.14
C ASP A 48 2.76 13.97 -17.29
N LEU A 49 1.97 13.42 -16.37
CA LEU A 49 1.71 11.99 -16.34
C LEU A 49 0.95 11.50 -17.58
N SER A 50 1.65 10.77 -18.45
CA SER A 50 1.07 9.90 -19.48
C SER A 50 1.00 8.45 -18.97
N ARG A 51 -0.12 7.75 -19.21
CA ARG A 51 -0.29 6.35 -18.76
C ARG A 51 0.78 5.42 -19.34
N ASP A 52 1.18 5.64 -20.59
CA ASP A 52 2.20 4.83 -21.27
C ASP A 52 3.62 4.97 -20.67
N GLU A 53 3.87 6.04 -19.90
CA GLU A 53 5.18 6.27 -19.29
C GLU A 53 5.24 5.83 -17.82
N MET A 54 4.09 5.56 -17.22
CA MET A 54 4.00 5.14 -15.84
C MET A 54 4.43 3.68 -15.70
N LEU A 55 5.21 3.39 -14.66
CA LEU A 55 5.51 2.01 -14.29
C LEU A 55 4.21 1.31 -13.87
N SER A 56 3.87 0.22 -14.55
CA SER A 56 2.74 -0.64 -14.19
C SER A 56 3.22 -1.94 -13.56
N ILE A 57 2.64 -2.30 -12.43
CA ILE A 57 2.91 -3.53 -11.69
C ILE A 57 1.63 -4.36 -11.71
N GLU A 58 1.69 -5.54 -12.33
CA GLU A 58 0.55 -6.43 -12.37
C GLU A 58 0.14 -6.89 -10.96
N ARG A 59 -1.16 -7.00 -10.72
CA ARG A 59 -1.70 -7.48 -9.45
C ARG A 59 -1.74 -8.99 -9.38
N ASN A 60 -0.60 -9.59 -9.08
CA ASN A 60 -0.50 -11.01 -8.72
C ASN A 60 0.13 -11.18 -7.33
N GLU A 61 0.03 -12.39 -6.77
CA GLU A 61 0.34 -12.69 -5.35
C GLU A 61 1.72 -12.19 -4.88
N ASN A 62 2.73 -12.18 -5.77
CA ASN A 62 4.10 -11.75 -5.44
C ASN A 62 4.68 -10.63 -6.33
N SER A 63 3.99 -10.21 -7.40
CA SER A 63 4.54 -9.32 -8.43
C SER A 63 5.06 -7.99 -7.86
N PHE A 64 4.34 -7.41 -6.92
CA PHE A 64 4.77 -6.17 -6.26
C PHE A 64 6.02 -6.37 -5.39
N THR A 65 6.06 -7.45 -4.61
CA THR A 65 7.14 -7.75 -3.67
C THR A 65 8.44 -8.04 -4.41
N GLU A 66 8.37 -8.81 -5.50
CA GLU A 66 9.52 -9.11 -6.36
C GLU A 66 10.04 -7.86 -7.07
N PHE A 67 9.12 -7.07 -7.64
CA PHE A 67 9.44 -5.79 -8.26
C PHE A 67 10.13 -4.86 -7.26
N TYR A 68 9.49 -4.59 -6.11
CA TYR A 68 9.96 -3.57 -5.17
C TYR A 68 11.28 -3.99 -4.51
N SER A 69 11.46 -5.27 -4.17
CA SER A 69 12.74 -5.74 -3.64
C SER A 69 13.88 -5.53 -4.62
N THR A 70 13.67 -5.87 -5.89
CA THR A 70 14.67 -5.70 -6.95
C THR A 70 14.96 -4.22 -7.19
N PHE A 71 13.90 -3.41 -7.33
CA PHE A 71 13.98 -1.98 -7.50
C PHE A 71 14.76 -1.32 -6.34
N TYR A 72 14.41 -1.65 -5.09
CA TYR A 72 15.03 -1.04 -3.92
C TYR A 72 16.51 -1.38 -3.80
N HIS A 73 16.91 -2.62 -4.08
CA HIS A 73 18.32 -3.04 -4.05
C HIS A 73 19.18 -2.43 -5.17
N GLN A 74 18.54 -1.96 -6.24
CA GLN A 74 19.21 -1.26 -7.33
C GLN A 74 19.29 0.26 -7.11
N LEU A 75 18.67 0.79 -6.05
CA LEU A 75 18.74 2.20 -5.71
C LEU A 75 20.13 2.59 -5.24
N LYS A 76 20.64 3.70 -5.78
CA LYS A 76 21.89 4.30 -5.31
C LYS A 76 21.73 4.93 -3.91
N GLU A 77 20.65 5.69 -3.71
CA GLU A 77 20.42 6.51 -2.50
C GLU A 77 19.00 6.29 -1.95
N PRO A 78 18.67 5.08 -1.46
CA PRO A 78 17.31 4.73 -1.05
C PRO A 78 16.80 5.57 0.13
N SER A 79 17.69 6.05 1.02
CA SER A 79 17.31 6.85 2.19
C SER A 79 16.81 8.25 1.87
N GLU A 80 17.04 8.75 0.66
CA GLU A 80 16.55 10.06 0.22
C GLU A 80 15.08 10.03 -0.25
N PHE A 81 14.53 8.83 -0.40
CA PHE A 81 13.22 8.59 -0.98
C PHE A 81 12.32 7.85 -0.01
N SER A 82 11.05 8.24 0.04
CA SER A 82 9.98 7.36 0.52
C SER A 82 9.16 6.90 -0.68
N PHE A 83 8.87 5.61 -0.71
CA PHE A 83 8.04 5.02 -1.77
C PHE A 83 6.69 4.59 -1.23
N PHE A 84 5.65 4.77 -2.05
CA PHE A 84 4.28 4.44 -1.68
C PHE A 84 3.62 3.63 -2.79
N LYS A 85 2.90 2.59 -2.39
CA LYS A 85 2.11 1.77 -3.32
C LYS A 85 0.78 2.47 -3.58
N VAL A 86 0.44 2.67 -4.84
CA VAL A 86 -0.87 3.20 -5.23
C VAL A 86 -1.43 2.44 -6.43
N THR A 87 -2.72 2.56 -6.64
CA THR A 87 -3.37 2.01 -7.83
C THR A 87 -3.09 2.90 -9.03
N GLU A 88 -2.93 2.34 -10.22
CA GLU A 88 -2.72 3.13 -11.45
C GLU A 88 -3.84 4.16 -11.68
N TYR A 89 -5.06 3.80 -11.28
CA TYR A 89 -6.24 4.65 -11.38
C TYR A 89 -6.13 5.92 -10.52
N GLU A 90 -5.60 5.78 -9.30
CA GLU A 90 -5.54 6.87 -8.33
C GLU A 90 -4.20 7.62 -8.37
N ALA A 91 -3.18 7.07 -9.03
CA ALA A 91 -1.80 7.52 -8.93
C ALA A 91 -1.63 9.03 -9.22
N LYS A 92 -2.22 9.53 -10.33
CA LYS A 92 -2.16 10.95 -10.69
C LYS A 92 -2.78 11.85 -9.62
N GLN A 93 -3.98 11.51 -9.16
CA GLN A 93 -4.71 12.33 -8.19
C GLN A 93 -4.05 12.30 -6.81
N THR A 94 -3.58 11.13 -6.38
CA THR A 94 -2.86 10.98 -5.11
C THR A 94 -1.56 11.78 -5.13
N ALA A 95 -0.80 11.73 -6.23
CA ALA A 95 0.44 12.51 -6.38
C ALA A 95 0.20 14.02 -6.32
N LEU A 96 -0.80 14.54 -7.05
CA LEU A 96 -1.13 15.98 -7.03
C LEU A 96 -1.57 16.46 -5.66
N LYS A 97 -2.44 15.69 -4.97
CA LYS A 97 -2.87 16.02 -3.61
C LYS A 97 -1.69 16.01 -2.64
N LEU A 98 -0.85 14.98 -2.74
CA LEU A 98 0.29 14.83 -1.85
C LEU A 98 1.33 15.94 -2.05
N GLN A 99 1.59 16.33 -3.30
CA GLN A 99 2.43 17.47 -3.62
C GLN A 99 1.88 18.75 -2.97
N LYS A 100 0.58 19.03 -3.15
CA LYS A 100 -0.05 20.18 -2.51
C LYS A 100 0.08 20.18 -0.98
N PHE A 101 -0.09 19.03 -0.35
CA PHE A 101 0.10 18.89 1.10
C PHE A 101 1.57 19.09 1.51
N MET A 102 2.54 18.62 0.72
CA MET A 102 3.96 18.90 0.91
C MET A 102 4.28 20.40 0.82
N ASP A 103 3.64 21.12 -0.11
CA ASP A 103 3.83 22.56 -0.29
C ASP A 103 3.22 23.39 0.86
N GLU A 104 2.09 22.93 1.42
CA GLU A 104 1.39 23.60 2.53
C GLU A 104 2.03 23.30 3.90
N SER A 105 2.32 22.03 4.19
CA SER A 105 2.74 21.56 5.53
C SER A 105 3.78 20.41 5.44
N PRO A 106 5.02 20.67 5.01
CA PRO A 106 5.99 19.63 4.70
C PRO A 106 6.40 18.77 5.92
N ASN A 107 6.47 19.34 7.12
CA ASN A 107 6.97 18.62 8.29
C ASN A 107 5.94 17.61 8.84
N ASP A 108 4.70 18.06 9.05
CA ASP A 108 3.59 17.21 9.49
C ASP A 108 3.34 16.07 8.50
N VAL A 109 3.29 16.41 7.21
CA VAL A 109 3.01 15.42 6.17
C VAL A 109 4.16 14.42 6.02
N LYS A 110 5.44 14.83 6.18
CA LYS A 110 6.57 13.87 6.23
C LYS A 110 6.45 12.89 7.41
N GLN A 111 6.01 13.36 8.58
CA GLN A 111 5.83 12.49 9.75
C GLN A 111 4.68 11.50 9.55
N GLU A 112 3.58 11.94 8.95
CA GLU A 112 2.43 11.07 8.67
C GLU A 112 2.73 10.04 7.58
N LEU A 113 3.39 10.46 6.50
CA LEU A 113 3.69 9.58 5.37
C LEU A 113 4.68 8.48 5.70
N LYS A 114 5.60 8.69 6.64
CA LYS A 114 6.51 7.63 7.10
C LYS A 114 5.78 6.37 7.57
N LYS A 115 4.52 6.48 8.03
CA LYS A 115 3.71 5.32 8.44
C LYS A 115 3.21 4.49 7.26
N TYR A 116 3.09 5.09 6.08
CA TYR A 116 2.56 4.49 4.87
C TYR A 116 3.64 4.14 3.85
N GLU A 117 4.90 4.46 4.15
CA GLU A 117 6.05 4.09 3.32
C GLU A 117 6.22 2.57 3.24
N ILE A 118 6.60 2.09 2.05
CA ILE A 118 6.91 0.68 1.83
C ILE A 118 8.24 0.34 2.51
N SER A 119 8.17 -0.37 3.64
CA SER A 119 9.36 -0.92 4.30
C SER A 119 9.97 -2.06 3.50
N ILE A 120 11.24 -1.90 3.12
CA ILE A 120 12.01 -2.96 2.46
C ILE A 120 12.10 -4.21 3.32
N ASP A 121 12.26 -4.10 4.64
CA ASP A 121 12.33 -5.25 5.55
C ASP A 121 11.05 -6.10 5.49
N MET A 122 9.88 -5.45 5.44
CA MET A 122 8.59 -6.14 5.30
C MET A 122 8.45 -6.82 3.94
N VAL A 123 8.93 -6.19 2.87
CA VAL A 123 8.92 -6.75 1.51
C VAL A 123 9.84 -7.97 1.43
N GLU A 124 11.06 -7.88 1.95
CA GLU A 124 12.00 -9.01 1.95
C GLU A 124 11.51 -10.19 2.80
N ALA A 125 10.86 -9.90 3.94
CA ALA A 125 10.25 -10.94 4.76
C ALA A 125 9.15 -11.70 4.00
N HIS A 126 8.29 -11.00 3.25
CA HIS A 126 7.27 -11.63 2.40
C HIS A 126 7.89 -12.43 1.25
N ARG A 127 8.93 -11.89 0.59
CA ARG A 127 9.61 -12.58 -0.51
C ARG A 127 10.22 -13.91 -0.05
N LYS A 128 10.89 -13.91 1.11
CA LYS A 128 11.49 -15.11 1.71
C LYS A 128 10.46 -16.14 2.18
N ALA A 129 9.24 -15.70 2.52
CA ALA A 129 8.14 -16.60 2.88
C ALA A 129 7.48 -17.25 1.64
N GLY A 130 7.49 -16.60 0.48
CA GLY A 130 6.92 -17.10 -0.77
C GLY A 130 7.75 -18.13 -1.54
N ASP A 131 9.06 -18.22 -1.28
CA ASP A 131 10.01 -19.12 -1.96
C ASP A 131 10.06 -20.54 -1.35
N GLY A 132 9.21 -20.84 -0.36
CA GLY A 132 9.31 -22.05 0.47
C GLY A 132 8.15 -23.03 0.33
N LYS A 133 8.12 -23.84 -0.74
CA LYS A 133 7.39 -25.12 -0.72
C LYS A 133 8.30 -26.24 -0.19
N THR A 134 8.25 -26.38 1.14
CA THR A 134 8.56 -27.56 2.01
C THR A 134 9.97 -28.17 2.00
N ALA A 135 10.68 -28.06 3.13
CA ALA A 135 10.84 -29.13 4.14
C ALA A 135 12.15 -28.96 4.93
N GLY A 136 12.05 -28.71 6.24
CA GLY A 136 13.21 -28.66 7.13
C GLY A 136 12.83 -28.46 8.58
N ASN A 137 12.12 -29.45 9.14
CA ASN A 137 11.79 -29.64 10.55
C ASN A 137 10.96 -28.56 11.25
N GLY A 138 10.09 -29.07 12.12
CA GLY A 138 9.07 -28.31 12.80
C GLY A 138 9.64 -27.31 13.80
N GLU A 139 8.70 -26.48 14.26
CA GLU A 139 8.83 -25.49 15.33
C GLU A 139 9.27 -24.10 14.84
N ASP A 140 8.33 -23.15 14.97
CA ASP A 140 8.51 -21.68 14.92
C ASP A 140 8.36 -20.89 13.58
N ALA A 141 7.53 -21.36 12.65
CA ALA A 141 6.98 -20.52 11.57
C ALA A 141 5.60 -19.91 11.91
N GLY A 142 5.16 -20.02 13.17
CA GLY A 142 3.82 -19.63 13.62
C GLY A 142 3.70 -18.19 14.18
N ASN A 143 4.79 -17.42 14.28
CA ASN A 143 4.81 -16.27 15.19
C ASN A 143 5.28 -14.92 14.61
N ARG A 144 5.43 -14.76 13.28
CA ARG A 144 5.76 -13.45 12.70
C ARG A 144 4.52 -12.61 12.44
N TYR A 145 4.31 -11.62 13.29
CA TYR A 145 3.33 -10.55 13.14
C TYR A 145 3.78 -9.59 12.03
N VAL A 146 3.04 -9.57 10.91
CA VAL A 146 3.20 -8.61 9.80
C VAL A 146 2.69 -7.22 10.20
N TYR A 147 1.66 -7.20 11.03
CA TYR A 147 1.08 -6.02 11.66
C TYR A 147 1.24 -6.15 13.17
N THR A 148 1.73 -5.11 13.83
CA THR A 148 1.77 -5.06 15.29
C THR A 148 0.46 -4.47 15.79
N ALA A 149 -0.21 -5.14 16.74
CA ALA A 149 -1.45 -4.63 17.32
C ALA A 149 -1.30 -3.19 17.84
N GLU A 150 -0.13 -2.80 18.34
CA GLU A 150 0.14 -1.46 18.85
C GLU A 150 0.16 -0.36 17.77
N ARG A 151 0.36 -0.72 16.49
CA ARG A 151 0.39 0.22 15.36
C ARG A 151 -0.96 0.39 14.68
N MET A 152 -1.96 -0.41 15.03
CA MET A 152 -3.28 -0.33 14.43
C MET A 152 -4.14 0.70 15.16
N ASP A 153 -4.81 1.56 14.40
CA ASP A 153 -5.75 2.57 14.91
C ASP A 153 -7.05 1.89 15.36
N TRP A 154 -7.00 1.24 16.53
CA TRP A 154 -8.12 0.50 17.11
C TRP A 154 -9.37 1.36 17.23
N LYS A 155 -9.19 2.64 17.56
CA LYS A 155 -10.28 3.61 17.65
C LYS A 155 -11.03 3.80 16.33
N MET A 156 -10.37 3.64 15.19
CA MET A 156 -11.01 3.67 13.87
C MET A 156 -11.63 2.30 13.51
N MET A 157 -10.95 1.21 13.89
CA MET A 157 -11.44 -0.16 13.67
C MET A 157 -12.74 -0.41 14.46
N GLU A 158 -12.84 0.11 15.68
CA GLU A 158 -14.06 0.07 16.49
C GLU A 158 -15.24 0.76 15.79
N LYS A 159 -15.01 1.90 15.11
CA LYS A 159 -16.03 2.56 14.29
C LYS A 159 -16.47 1.75 13.08
N LEU A 160 -15.63 0.82 12.63
CA LEU A 160 -15.95 -0.17 11.59
C LEU A 160 -16.55 -1.45 12.18
N GLY A 161 -16.84 -1.48 13.49
CA GLY A 161 -17.39 -2.61 14.21
C GLY A 161 -16.36 -3.71 14.50
N LEU A 162 -15.08 -3.41 14.27
CA LEU A 162 -13.94 -4.31 14.44
C LEU A 162 -13.26 -4.02 15.78
N ASN A 163 -13.72 -4.71 16.82
CA ASN A 163 -13.18 -4.61 18.17
C ASN A 163 -12.02 -5.60 18.37
N LYS A 164 -10.93 -5.15 18.98
CA LYS A 164 -9.74 -5.97 19.25
C LYS A 164 -10.08 -7.22 20.07
N GLU A 165 -10.77 -7.06 21.21
CA GLU A 165 -11.19 -8.15 22.10
C GLU A 165 -12.09 -9.15 21.38
N ARG A 166 -12.99 -8.66 20.53
CA ARG A 166 -13.86 -9.52 19.73
C ARG A 166 -13.07 -10.31 18.71
N LEU A 167 -12.11 -9.69 18.01
CA LEU A 167 -11.24 -10.36 17.04
C LEU A 167 -10.34 -11.41 17.71
N GLU A 168 -9.92 -11.19 18.96
CA GLU A 168 -9.19 -12.17 19.79
C GLU A 168 -10.07 -13.35 20.19
N GLU A 169 -11.27 -13.11 20.72
CA GLU A 169 -12.23 -14.17 21.10
C GLU A 169 -12.59 -15.05 19.89
N LEU A 170 -12.67 -14.41 18.73
CA LEU A 170 -12.93 -15.01 17.44
C LEU A 170 -11.70 -15.74 16.85
N GLY A 171 -10.50 -15.58 17.39
CA GLY A 171 -9.27 -16.14 16.80
C GLY A 171 -8.96 -15.57 15.41
N ALA A 172 -9.54 -14.42 15.08
CA ALA A 172 -9.33 -13.68 13.83
C ALA A 172 -8.18 -12.67 13.96
N LEU A 173 -7.88 -12.20 15.18
CA LEU A 173 -6.84 -11.20 15.38
C LEU A 173 -5.47 -11.73 14.94
N GLU A 174 -5.04 -12.88 15.45
CA GLU A 174 -3.73 -13.45 15.11
C GLU A 174 -3.51 -13.67 13.61
N PRO A 175 -4.43 -14.32 12.85
CA PRO A 175 -4.24 -14.46 11.41
C PRO A 175 -4.22 -13.10 10.72
N MET A 176 -5.05 -12.14 11.11
CA MET A 176 -5.02 -10.79 10.53
C MET A 176 -3.69 -10.09 10.78
N LEU A 177 -3.18 -10.14 12.02
CA LEU A 177 -1.90 -9.53 12.36
C LEU A 177 -0.73 -10.24 11.67
N LYS A 178 -0.87 -11.53 11.34
CA LYS A 178 0.12 -12.30 10.59
C LYS A 178 -0.09 -12.20 9.07
N GLY A 179 -1.07 -11.43 8.60
CA GLY A 179 -1.38 -11.25 7.17
C GLY A 179 -2.09 -12.44 6.52
N TYR A 180 -2.57 -13.40 7.30
CA TYR A 180 -3.32 -14.56 6.85
C TYR A 180 -4.82 -14.27 6.75
N LYS A 181 -5.51 -15.04 5.90
CA LYS A 181 -6.97 -15.04 5.81
C LYS A 181 -7.56 -15.47 7.16
N THR A 182 -8.56 -14.74 7.64
CA THR A 182 -9.32 -15.15 8.82
C THR A 182 -10.06 -16.46 8.53
N PRO A 183 -10.16 -17.37 9.51
CA PRO A 183 -10.88 -18.63 9.35
C PRO A 183 -12.40 -18.45 9.18
N MET A 184 -12.90 -17.22 9.35
CA MET A 184 -14.31 -16.87 9.20
C MET A 184 -14.49 -15.46 8.66
N GLN A 185 -15.71 -15.19 8.20
CA GLN A 185 -16.11 -13.88 7.72
C GLN A 185 -16.35 -12.94 8.90
N VAL A 186 -15.52 -11.92 9.03
CA VAL A 186 -15.70 -10.88 10.06
C VAL A 186 -16.68 -9.84 9.51
N PRO A 187 -17.88 -9.69 10.11
CA PRO A 187 -18.85 -8.71 9.64
C PRO A 187 -18.40 -7.30 10.03
N VAL A 188 -18.14 -6.46 9.02
CA VAL A 188 -17.86 -5.04 9.20
C VAL A 188 -19.19 -4.32 9.44
N ARG A 189 -19.32 -3.61 10.57
CA ARG A 189 -20.50 -2.79 10.90
C ARG A 189 -20.03 -1.36 11.03
N ILE A 190 -20.36 -0.52 10.06
CA ILE A 190 -20.00 0.90 10.13
C ILE A 190 -20.95 1.55 11.14
N GLU A 191 -20.43 1.86 12.32
CA GLU A 191 -21.11 2.67 13.33
C GLU A 191 -20.81 4.13 12.99
N LEU A 192 -21.63 4.71 12.11
CA LEU A 192 -21.65 6.15 11.90
C LEU A 192 -22.34 6.76 13.13
N ASP A 193 -21.54 7.31 14.04
CA ASP A 193 -22.05 8.15 15.12
C ASP A 193 -22.88 9.26 14.47
N ASN A 194 -24.18 9.20 14.70
CA ASN A 194 -25.13 10.20 14.26
C ASN A 194 -24.80 11.46 15.06
N ILE A 195 -23.97 12.33 14.49
CA ILE A 195 -23.72 13.67 15.01
C ILE A 195 -25.05 14.45 14.94
N GLY A 196 -25.87 14.23 15.95
CA GLY A 196 -26.97 15.12 16.31
C GLY A 196 -26.36 16.45 16.69
N TYR A 197 -26.72 17.47 15.92
CA TYR A 197 -26.66 18.85 16.37
C TYR A 197 -27.70 19.01 17.49
N ASP A 198 -27.25 19.36 18.68
CA ASP A 198 -28.01 20.18 19.63
C ASP A 198 -27.24 21.50 19.81
#